data_AF-A0A4S8L0B5-F1
#
_entry.id   AF-A0A4S8L0B5-F1
#
_cell.length_a   1.000
_cell.length_b   1.000
_cell.length_c   1.000
_cell.angle_alpha   90.00
_cell.angle_beta   90.00
_cell.angle_gamma   90.00
#
_symmetry.space_group_name_H-M   'P 1'
#
loop_
_entity.id
_entity.type
_entity.pdbx_description
1 polymer ?
#
loop_
_entity_poly.entity_id
_entity_poly.type
_entity_poly.pdbx_seq_one_letter_code
_entity_poly.pdbx_strand_id
1 'polypeptide(L)'
;IFMFIAPVNLNQCPESGSTEVSWGEHEENYYFWSFDPDGFTQISQRVCDLIGLPKYKVEIEPWVFSFLDYQFQAIQQVQKFFGYDPSTQDFAKACGMPLIEAI
;
A
#
# COMPACT_ATOMS: atom_id res chain seq x y z
N ILE A 1 -23.09 -6.13 9.48
CA ILE A 1 -22.45 -4.82 9.68
C ILE A 1 -20.99 -5.01 9.31
N PHE A 2 -20.52 -4.27 8.32
CA PHE A 2 -19.20 -4.41 7.74
C PHE A 2 -18.49 -3.06 7.81
N MET A 3 -17.17 -3.09 7.95
CA MET A 3 -16.32 -1.90 7.91
C MET A 3 -15.56 -1.90 6.59
N PHE A 4 -15.60 -0.77 5.89
CA PHE A 4 -14.87 -0.54 4.65
C PHE A 4 -13.84 0.55 4.87
N ILE A 5 -12.65 0.36 4.32
CA ILE A 5 -11.56 1.33 4.38
C ILE A 5 -11.55 2.10 3.07
N ALA A 6 -11.43 3.43 3.14
CA ALA A 6 -11.34 4.28 1.96
C ALA A 6 -10.09 3.89 1.13
N PRO A 7 -10.14 4.01 -0.21
CA PRO A 7 -8.98 3.74 -1.03
C PRO A 7 -7.83 4.74 -0.73
N VAL A 8 -6.60 4.25 -0.87
CA VAL A 8 -5.38 5.07 -0.81
C VAL A 8 -5.04 5.56 -2.21
N ASN A 9 -4.71 6.84 -2.34
CA ASN A 9 -4.15 7.43 -3.54
C ASN A 9 -2.62 7.52 -3.44
N LEU A 10 -1.95 7.19 -4.53
CA LEU A 10 -0.51 7.29 -4.69
C LEU A 10 -0.20 8.33 -5.76
N ASN A 11 0.31 9.48 -5.36
CA ASN A 11 0.71 10.56 -6.26
C ASN A 11 2.23 10.54 -6.41
N GLN A 12 2.71 10.04 -7.54
CA GLN A 12 4.13 10.02 -7.84
C GLN A 12 4.55 11.34 -8.47
N CYS A 13 5.57 11.99 -7.92
CA CYS A 13 6.21 13.15 -8.54
C CYS A 13 7.42 12.67 -9.37
N PRO A 14 7.39 12.74 -10.71
CA PRO A 14 8.49 12.25 -11.53
C PRO A 14 9.79 13.05 -11.36
N GLU A 15 9.69 14.32 -10.97
CA GLU A 15 10.83 15.25 -10.88
C GLU A 15 11.66 15.05 -9.61
N SER A 16 11.00 14.84 -8.47
CA SER A 16 11.66 14.55 -7.19
C SER A 16 11.79 13.04 -6.92
N GLY A 17 11.06 12.23 -7.68
CA GLY A 17 10.86 10.80 -7.45
C GLY A 17 10.06 10.48 -6.18
N SER A 18 9.65 11.49 -5.40
CA SER A 18 8.88 11.25 -4.18
C SER A 18 7.48 10.74 -4.52
N THR A 19 6.99 9.75 -3.77
CA THR A 19 5.59 9.32 -3.80
C THR A 19 4.87 9.88 -2.58
N GLU A 20 3.85 10.71 -2.82
CA GLU A 20 2.92 11.14 -1.80
C GLU A 20 1.79 10.10 -1.67
N VAL A 21 1.42 9.80 -0.43
CA VAL A 21 0.37 8.84 -0.10
C VAL A 21 -0.74 9.58 0.65
N SER A 22 -1.96 9.59 0.11
CA SER A 22 -3.10 10.28 0.71
C SER A 22 -4.38 9.44 0.71
N TRP A 23 -5.29 9.73 1.65
CA TRP A 23 -6.58 9.05 1.78
C TRP A 23 -7.67 9.76 0.97
N GLY A 24 -7.52 9.82 -0.36
CA GLY A 24 -8.57 10.36 -1.24
C GLY A 24 -8.98 11.82 -0.96
N GLU A 25 -10.09 12.25 -1.57
CA GLU A 25 -10.64 13.61 -1.40
C GLU A 25 -11.35 13.84 -0.05
N HIS A 26 -11.48 12.79 0.77
CA HIS A 26 -12.22 12.82 2.02
C HIS A 26 -11.27 12.52 3.18
N GLU A 27 -10.37 13.46 3.44
CA GLU A 27 -9.28 13.36 4.42
C GLU A 27 -9.73 13.01 5.85
N GLU A 28 -11.03 13.11 6.18
CA GLU A 28 -11.57 12.81 7.51
C GLU A 28 -12.27 11.44 7.62
N ASN A 29 -12.59 10.78 6.51
CA ASN A 29 -13.37 9.54 6.49
C ASN A 29 -12.56 8.36 5.96
N TYR A 30 -11.53 7.96 6.72
CA TYR A 30 -10.66 6.84 6.38
C TYR A 30 -11.38 5.48 6.32
N TYR A 31 -12.53 5.37 6.97
CA TYR A 31 -13.37 4.18 6.95
C TYR A 31 -14.83 4.57 7.13
N PHE A 32 -15.71 3.67 6.73
CA PHE A 32 -17.14 3.79 6.99
C PHE A 32 -17.76 2.44 7.32
N TRP A 33 -18.91 2.48 7.98
CA TRP A 33 -19.71 1.29 8.29
C TRP A 33 -20.82 1.13 7.26
N SER A 34 -21.10 -0.11 6.88
CA SER A 34 -22.21 -0.47 5.99
C SER A 34 -23.03 -1.65 6.52
N PHE A 35 -24.32 -1.65 6.21
CA PHE A 35 -25.15 -2.85 6.33
C PHE A 35 -25.06 -3.72 5.07
N ASP A 36 -24.68 -3.12 3.95
CA ASP A 36 -24.48 -3.78 2.66
C ASP A 36 -23.13 -4.52 2.65
N PRO A 37 -23.10 -5.82 2.34
CA PRO A 37 -21.85 -6.59 2.22
C PRO A 37 -20.93 -6.08 1.12
N ASP A 38 -21.42 -5.30 0.15
CA ASP A 38 -20.62 -4.72 -0.92
C ASP A 38 -20.19 -3.28 -0.63
N GLY A 39 -20.74 -2.66 0.42
CA GLY A 39 -20.31 -1.33 0.88
C GLY A 39 -20.81 -0.16 0.03
N PHE A 40 -21.81 -0.35 -0.84
CA PHE A 40 -22.33 0.74 -1.68
C PHE A 40 -23.07 1.83 -0.90
N THR A 41 -23.47 1.55 0.35
CA THR A 41 -24.22 2.47 1.19
C THR A 41 -23.55 2.69 2.55
N GLN A 42 -23.31 3.95 2.91
CA GLN A 42 -22.73 4.32 4.19
C GLN A 42 -23.81 4.47 5.26
N ILE A 43 -23.57 3.89 6.44
CA ILE A 43 -24.36 4.17 7.65
C ILE A 43 -23.99 5.57 8.16
N SER A 44 -25.00 6.38 8.47
CA SER A 44 -24.77 7.72 9.02
C SER A 44 -24.12 7.67 10.40
N GLN A 45 -23.27 8.65 10.71
CA GLN A 45 -22.54 8.70 11.98
C GLN A 45 -23.46 8.64 13.20
N ARG A 46 -24.64 9.28 13.13
CA ARG A 46 -25.64 9.24 14.20
C ARG A 46 -26.13 7.82 14.49
N VAL A 47 -26.34 7.01 13.46
CA VAL A 47 -26.76 5.61 13.61
C VAL A 47 -25.61 4.77 14.17
N CYS A 48 -24.38 4.98 13.68
CA CYS A 48 -23.18 4.35 14.24
C CYS A 48 -23.06 4.62 15.75
N ASP A 49 -23.22 5.88 16.18
CA ASP A 49 -23.14 6.28 17.58
C ASP A 49 -24.28 5.65 18.42
N LEU A 50 -25.50 5.62 17.89
CA LEU A 50 -26.67 5.07 18.57
C LEU A 50 -26.53 3.57 18.86
N ILE A 51 -25.97 2.80 17.92
CA ILE A 51 -25.79 1.35 18.07
C ILE A 51 -24.41 0.99 18.64
N GLY A 52 -23.59 1.99 19.00
CA GLY A 52 -22.30 1.81 19.65
C GLY A 52 -21.21 1.21 18.76
N LEU A 53 -21.19 1.53 17.46
CA LEU A 53 -20.09 1.10 16.59
C LEU A 53 -18.79 1.82 16.97
N PRO A 54 -17.65 1.10 16.95
CA PRO A 54 -16.38 1.69 17.35
C PRO A 54 -15.91 2.74 16.34
N LYS A 55 -15.15 3.71 16.87
CA LYS A 55 -14.44 4.72 16.11
C LYS A 55 -12.96 4.38 16.10
N TYR A 56 -12.38 4.27 14.92
CA TYR A 56 -10.96 4.03 14.72
C TYR A 56 -10.25 5.31 14.27
N LYS A 57 -8.96 5.37 14.57
CA LYS A 57 -8.01 6.29 13.96
C LYS A 57 -7.19 5.47 12.96
N VAL A 58 -7.02 5.98 11.75
CA VAL A 58 -6.19 5.34 10.73
C VAL A 58 -4.89 6.10 10.63
N GLU A 59 -3.78 5.35 10.56
CA GLU A 59 -2.44 5.89 10.44
C GLU A 59 -1.76 5.18 9.26
N ILE A 60 -1.07 5.96 8.42
CA ILE A 60 -0.16 5.41 7.40
C ILE A 60 1.24 5.54 7.98
N GLU A 61 1.89 4.41 8.22
CA GLU A 61 3.28 4.38 8.65
C GLU A 61 4.14 3.79 7.52
N PRO A 62 5.27 4.43 7.16
CA PRO A 62 6.22 3.82 6.25
C PRO A 62 6.90 2.67 6.98
N TRP A 63 6.53 1.43 6.62
CA TRP A 63 7.27 0.25 7.04
C TRP A 63 8.56 0.19 6.23
N VAL A 64 9.62 0.80 6.78
CA VAL A 64 10.96 0.64 6.25
C VAL A 64 11.40 -0.78 6.58
N PHE A 65 11.20 -1.70 5.64
CA PHE A 65 11.92 -2.97 5.68
C PHE A 65 13.40 -2.64 5.52
N SER A 66 14.15 -2.66 6.62
CA SER A 66 15.59 -2.55 6.57
C SER A 66 16.10 -3.84 5.90
N PHE A 67 16.33 -3.77 4.60
CA PHE A 67 17.03 -4.85 3.91
C PHE A 67 18.52 -4.71 4.23
N LEU A 68 19.08 -5.73 4.84
CA LEU A 68 20.50 -5.76 5.17
C LEU A 68 21.28 -6.10 3.90
N ASP A 69 22.49 -5.54 3.75
CA ASP A 69 23.32 -5.70 2.55
C ASP A 69 23.49 -7.17 2.11
N TYR A 70 23.56 -8.08 3.08
CA TYR A 70 23.70 -9.51 2.79
C TYR A 70 22.48 -10.10 2.05
N GLN A 71 21.28 -9.52 2.20
CA GLN A 71 20.09 -9.97 1.49
C GLN A 71 20.19 -9.61 0.00
N PHE A 72 20.71 -8.42 -0.32
CA PHE A 72 21.02 -8.02 -1.69
C PHE A 72 22.16 -8.86 -2.28
N GLN A 73 23.20 -9.17 -1.49
CA GLN A 73 24.26 -10.07 -1.94
C GLN A 73 23.73 -11.48 -2.22
N ALA A 74 22.85 -12.02 -1.36
CA ALA A 74 22.25 -13.33 -1.54
C ALA A 74 21.40 -13.39 -2.82
N ILE A 75 20.56 -12.39 -3.08
CA ILE A 75 19.73 -12.38 -4.30
C ILE A 75 20.59 -12.25 -5.56
N GLN A 76 21.70 -11.51 -5.54
CA GLN A 76 22.63 -11.46 -6.66
C GLN A 76 23.23 -12.84 -6.99
N GLN A 77 23.51 -13.67 -5.99
CA GLN A 77 24.00 -15.03 -6.24
C GLN A 77 22.91 -15.93 -6.85
N VAL A 78 21.68 -15.79 -6.37
CA VAL A 78 20.52 -16.53 -6.92
C VAL A 78 20.27 -16.15 -8.38
N GLN A 79 20.32 -14.86 -8.71
CA GLN A 79 20.18 -14.36 -10.09
C GLN A 79 21.24 -14.97 -11.01
N LYS A 80 22.51 -14.93 -10.60
CA LYS A 80 23.63 -15.53 -11.35
C LYS A 80 23.46 -17.04 -11.52
N PHE A 81 23.01 -17.74 -10.48
CA PHE A 81 22.76 -19.19 -10.54
C PHE A 81 21.72 -19.55 -11.60
N PHE A 82 20.68 -18.72 -11.76
CA PHE A 82 19.67 -18.87 -12.80
C PHE A 82 20.10 -18.34 -14.18
N GLY A 83 21.33 -17.82 -14.32
CA GLY A 83 21.86 -17.29 -15.58
C GLY A 83 21.44 -15.86 -15.91
N TYR A 84 20.87 -15.13 -14.95
CA TYR A 84 20.55 -13.72 -15.12
C TYR A 84 21.75 -12.83 -14.76
N ASP A 85 21.85 -11.70 -15.45
CA ASP A 85 22.77 -10.62 -15.10
C ASP A 85 22.17 -9.76 -13.97
N PRO A 86 22.77 -9.69 -12.77
CA PRO A 86 22.25 -8.90 -11.67
C PRO A 86 22.21 -7.39 -11.92
N SER A 87 22.89 -6.90 -12.97
CA SER A 87 22.86 -5.48 -13.36
C SER A 87 21.66 -5.14 -14.26
N THR A 88 20.86 -6.13 -14.68
CA THR A 88 19.67 -5.92 -15.52
C THR A 88 18.38 -6.19 -14.75
N GLN A 89 17.26 -5.78 -15.35
CA GLN A 89 15.91 -5.97 -14.81
C GLN A 89 15.28 -7.31 -15.23
N ASP A 90 16.01 -8.16 -15.94
CA ASP A 90 15.44 -9.34 -16.60
C ASP A 90 14.91 -10.37 -15.60
N PHE A 91 15.60 -10.53 -14.48
CA PHE A 91 15.14 -11.40 -13.39
C PHE A 91 13.82 -10.90 -12.78
N ALA A 92 13.72 -9.59 -12.51
CA ALA A 92 12.51 -8.99 -11.96
C ALA A 92 11.32 -9.16 -12.91
N LYS A 93 11.53 -8.93 -14.22
CA LYS A 93 10.51 -9.15 -15.26
C LYS A 93 10.07 -10.60 -15.34
N ALA A 94 11.00 -11.55 -15.30
CA ALA A 94 10.69 -12.98 -15.31
C ALA A 94 9.87 -13.42 -14.08
N CYS A 95 10.10 -12.78 -12.92
CA CYS A 95 9.33 -13.02 -11.71
C CYS A 95 8.01 -12.23 -11.63
N GLY A 96 7.68 -11.40 -12.62
CA GLY A 96 6.50 -10.53 -12.58
C GLY A 96 6.56 -9.45 -11.49
N MET A 97 7.77 -9.08 -11.06
CA MET A 97 7.99 -8.09 -10.00
C MET A 97 7.84 -6.66 -10.56
N PRO A 98 7.27 -5.73 -9.77
CA PRO A 98 7.24 -4.33 -10.16
C PRO A 98 8.66 -3.75 -10.23
N LEU A 99 8.91 -2.91 -11.22
CA LEU A 99 10.17 -2.18 -11.34
C LEU A 99 10.04 -0.87 -10.56
N ILE A 100 10.91 -0.68 -9.60
CA ILE A 100 10.96 0.52 -8.75
C ILE A 100 12.27 1.22 -9.08
N GLU A 101 12.19 2.49 -9.45
CA GLU A 101 13.37 3.35 -9.56
C GLU A 101 13.78 3.79 -8.15
N ALA A 102 15.02 3.50 -7.77
CA ALA A 102 15.62 4.08 -6.57
C ALA A 102 16.10 5.49 -6.92
N ILE A 103 15.71 6.47 -6.11
CA ILE A 103 16.14 7.87 -6.22
C ILE A 103 17.32 8.10 -5.27
#